data_AF-A0A8S1JSD7-F1
#
_entry.id   AF-A0A8S1JSD7-F1
#
_cell.length_a   1.000
_cell.length_b   1.000
_cell.length_c   1.000
_cell.angle_alpha   90.00
_cell.angle_beta   90.00
_cell.angle_gamma   90.00
#
_symmetry.space_group_name_H-M   'P 1'
#
loop_
_entity.id
_entity.type
_entity.pdbx_description
1 polymer ?
#
loop_
_entity_poly.entity_id
_entity_poly.type
_entity_poly.pdbx_seq_one_letter_code
_entity_poly.pdbx_strand_id
1 'polypeptide(L)'
;MNFILILFIASIKALPLYLAVFADDQQESKVYMRLKVLDAVKILMNRYPQDQDVQYMYYELINNKTYRSPPNLHITTFYIGDNKDAEQSVYYKNFTVNLPQEMKIYAVALLPKRVIACVVKRQDYAVPIENKFPHMTTLLGNWTAVDSNVLMASLFDDYGPLNNIYDSLFEQSEIKVYSTLINGKGEKNLPAYVVKMPISIDGQTQYGFQ
;
A
#
# COMPACT_ATOMS: atom_id res chain seq x y z
N MET A 1 -51.80 -26.10 -22.90
CA MET A 1 -50.86 -26.59 -21.88
C MET A 1 -49.57 -25.78 -22.04
N ASN A 2 -49.40 -24.73 -21.25
CA ASN A 2 -48.28 -23.78 -21.39
C ASN A 2 -47.05 -24.32 -20.65
N PHE A 3 -45.99 -24.63 -21.38
CA PHE A 3 -44.67 -24.88 -20.81
C PHE A 3 -44.00 -23.53 -20.51
N ILE A 4 -43.89 -23.19 -19.23
CA ILE A 4 -43.05 -22.08 -18.76
C ILE A 4 -41.61 -22.59 -18.78
N LEU A 5 -40.82 -22.09 -19.73
CA LEU A 5 -39.38 -22.31 -19.82
C LEU A 5 -38.70 -21.39 -18.79
N ILE A 6 -38.35 -21.93 -17.62
CA ILE A 6 -37.53 -21.22 -16.63
C ILE A 6 -36.08 -21.30 -17.10
N LEU A 7 -35.58 -20.19 -17.68
CA LEU A 7 -34.17 -20.00 -17.97
C LEU A 7 -33.42 -19.77 -16.65
N PHE A 8 -32.76 -20.82 -16.14
CA PHE A 8 -31.70 -20.68 -15.14
C PHE A 8 -30.49 -20.00 -15.80
N ILE A 9 -30.39 -18.68 -15.66
CA ILE A 9 -29.13 -17.97 -15.94
C ILE A 9 -28.21 -18.27 -14.76
N ALA A 10 -27.35 -19.28 -14.90
CA ALA A 10 -26.20 -19.41 -14.03
C ALA A 10 -25.33 -18.16 -14.23
N SER A 11 -25.37 -17.22 -13.28
CA SER A 11 -24.44 -16.08 -13.32
C SER A 11 -23.04 -16.64 -13.14
N ILE A 12 -22.20 -16.56 -14.17
CA ILE A 12 -20.77 -16.83 -14.05
C ILE A 12 -20.24 -15.73 -13.12
N LYS A 13 -20.09 -16.03 -11.83
CA LYS A 13 -19.42 -15.14 -10.89
C LYS A 13 -17.95 -15.14 -11.27
N ALA A 14 -17.49 -14.05 -11.88
CA ALA A 14 -16.07 -13.83 -12.10
C ALA A 14 -15.38 -13.79 -10.73
N LEU A 15 -14.25 -14.49 -10.61
CA LEU A 15 -13.43 -14.41 -9.41
C LEU A 15 -12.90 -12.98 -9.25
N PRO A 16 -12.79 -12.46 -8.01
CA PRO A 16 -12.13 -11.20 -7.79
C PRO A 16 -10.64 -11.31 -8.14
N LEU A 17 -10.03 -10.21 -8.57
CA LEU A 17 -8.60 -10.15 -8.87
C LEU A 17 -7.77 -10.26 -7.58
N TYR A 18 -8.27 -9.68 -6.49
CA TYR A 18 -7.61 -9.68 -5.19
C TYR A 18 -8.60 -9.43 -4.05
N LEU A 19 -8.16 -9.70 -2.82
CA LEU A 19 -8.86 -9.40 -1.57
C LEU A 19 -8.12 -8.26 -0.87
N ALA A 20 -8.83 -7.26 -0.34
CA ALA A 20 -8.18 -6.12 0.28
C ALA A 20 -9.01 -5.45 1.38
N VAL A 21 -8.34 -4.61 2.17
CA VAL A 21 -8.97 -3.62 3.04
C VAL A 21 -8.94 -2.29 2.32
N PHE A 22 -10.09 -1.75 1.96
CA PHE A 22 -10.23 -0.48 1.26
C PHE A 22 -10.56 0.63 2.27
N ALA A 23 -10.02 1.82 2.04
CA ALA A 23 -10.46 2.99 2.81
C ALA A 23 -11.94 3.27 2.53
N ASP A 24 -12.69 3.68 3.57
CA ASP A 24 -14.15 3.84 3.46
C ASP A 24 -14.51 5.03 2.56
N ASP A 25 -14.10 6.25 2.93
CA ASP A 25 -14.21 7.42 2.05
C ASP A 25 -12.92 7.56 1.23
N GLN A 26 -12.97 7.11 -0.01
CA GLN A 26 -11.83 7.17 -0.93
C GLN A 26 -11.38 8.60 -1.26
N GLN A 27 -12.28 9.58 -1.27
CA GLN A 27 -11.94 10.96 -1.62
C GLN A 27 -11.26 11.64 -0.43
N GLU A 28 -11.88 11.58 0.74
CA GLU A 28 -11.34 12.14 1.98
C GLU A 28 -10.01 11.46 2.34
N SER A 29 -9.94 10.13 2.29
CA SER A 29 -8.73 9.38 2.62
C SER A 29 -7.58 9.72 1.67
N LYS A 30 -7.84 9.96 0.37
CA LYS A 30 -6.79 10.40 -0.57
C LYS A 30 -6.24 11.77 -0.22
N VAL A 31 -7.10 12.72 0.16
CA VAL A 31 -6.67 14.05 0.59
C VAL A 31 -5.85 13.94 1.88
N TYR A 32 -6.38 13.23 2.87
CA TYR A 32 -5.73 13.03 4.16
C TYR A 32 -4.37 12.35 4.02
N MET A 33 -4.30 11.23 3.30
CA MET A 33 -3.04 10.51 3.09
C MET A 33 -2.02 11.33 2.31
N ARG A 34 -2.45 12.17 1.36
CA ARG A 34 -1.55 13.10 0.68
C ARG A 34 -0.95 14.13 1.65
N LEU A 35 -1.75 14.68 2.57
CA LEU A 35 -1.26 15.59 3.61
C LEU A 35 -0.27 14.88 4.54
N LYS A 36 -0.53 13.63 4.93
CA LYS A 36 0.39 12.86 5.77
C LYS A 36 1.70 12.51 5.08
N VAL A 37 1.66 12.22 3.77
CA VAL A 37 2.88 12.08 2.97
C VAL A 37 3.65 13.41 2.90
N LEU A 38 2.96 14.54 2.74
CA LEU A 38 3.61 15.85 2.77
C LEU A 38 4.27 16.13 4.13
N ASP A 39 3.64 15.76 5.24
CA ASP A 39 4.23 15.88 6.59
C ASP A 39 5.49 15.00 6.72
N ALA A 40 5.47 13.77 6.21
CA ALA A 40 6.66 12.92 6.14
C ALA A 40 7.79 13.56 5.31
N VAL A 41 7.45 14.18 4.18
CA VAL A 41 8.44 14.91 3.35
C VAL A 41 8.96 16.17 4.05
N LYS A 42 8.15 16.89 4.83
CA LYS A 42 8.62 18.03 5.65
C LYS A 42 9.61 17.58 6.72
N ILE A 43 9.37 16.43 7.35
CA ILE A 43 10.32 15.82 8.29
C ILE A 43 11.65 15.51 7.58
N LEU A 44 11.61 14.95 6.37
CA LEU A 44 12.79 14.73 5.54
C LEU A 44 13.48 16.04 5.15
N MET A 45 12.73 17.09 4.77
CA MET A 45 13.27 18.40 4.43
C MET A 45 14.04 19.03 5.60
N ASN A 46 13.53 18.87 6.82
CA ASN A 46 14.24 19.35 8.01
C ASN A 46 15.52 18.54 8.28
N ARG A 47 15.49 17.23 8.05
CA ARG A 47 16.63 16.33 8.29
C ARG A 47 17.71 16.40 7.21
N TYR A 48 17.30 16.57 5.95
CA TYR A 48 18.14 16.56 4.75
C TYR A 48 17.83 17.77 3.85
N PRO A 49 18.05 19.01 4.33
CA PRO A 49 17.62 20.22 3.63
C PRO A 49 18.29 20.45 2.29
N GLN A 50 19.44 19.81 2.03
CA GLN A 50 20.20 19.92 0.78
C GLN A 50 19.96 18.74 -0.19
N ASP A 51 19.13 17.77 0.19
CA ASP A 51 18.84 16.62 -0.65
C ASP A 51 17.88 17.00 -1.78
N GLN A 52 18.36 16.92 -3.02
CA GLN A 52 17.61 17.36 -4.19
C GLN A 52 16.36 16.51 -4.45
N ASP A 53 16.38 15.23 -4.11
CA ASP A 53 15.23 14.35 -4.30
C ASP A 53 14.15 14.62 -3.24
N VAL A 54 14.55 14.95 -2.00
CA VAL A 54 13.61 15.41 -0.97
C VAL A 54 12.99 16.76 -1.33
N GLN A 55 13.81 17.73 -1.79
CA GLN A 55 13.32 19.03 -2.27
C GLN A 55 12.35 18.88 -3.44
N TYR A 56 12.66 18.00 -4.39
CA TYR A 56 11.80 17.67 -5.51
C TYR A 56 10.45 17.12 -5.03
N MET A 57 10.45 16.12 -4.13
CA MET A 57 9.21 15.56 -3.59
C MET A 57 8.36 16.64 -2.90
N TYR A 58 8.99 17.52 -2.10
CA TYR A 58 8.28 18.61 -1.43
C TYR A 58 7.60 19.53 -2.44
N TYR A 59 8.35 20.02 -3.44
CA TYR A 59 7.84 20.89 -4.48
C TYR A 59 6.69 20.24 -5.28
N GLU A 60 6.80 18.97 -5.63
CA GLU A 60 5.77 18.26 -6.38
C GLU A 60 4.50 18.00 -5.58
N LEU A 61 4.63 17.75 -4.28
CA LEU A 61 3.49 17.52 -3.40
C LEU A 61 2.67 18.78 -3.18
N ILE A 62 3.33 19.93 -2.94
CA ILE A 62 2.66 21.22 -2.73
C ILE A 62 2.00 21.76 -4.01
N ASN A 63 2.57 21.46 -5.20
CA ASN A 63 2.07 21.95 -6.48
C ASN A 63 1.16 20.96 -7.21
N ASN A 64 0.99 19.74 -6.68
CA ASN A 64 0.14 18.69 -7.25
C ASN A 64 0.41 18.38 -8.73
N LYS A 65 1.69 18.19 -9.10
CA LYS A 65 2.12 18.03 -10.50
C LYS A 65 2.34 16.57 -10.91
N THR A 66 3.36 15.89 -10.38
CA THR A 66 3.77 14.56 -10.86
C THR A 66 3.09 13.41 -10.11
N TYR A 67 2.91 13.54 -8.80
CA TYR A 67 2.35 12.47 -7.98
C TYR A 67 0.83 12.39 -8.07
N ARG A 68 0.32 11.29 -8.61
CA ARG A 68 -1.12 10.97 -8.67
C ARG A 68 -1.51 9.95 -7.60
N SER A 69 -2.70 10.07 -7.04
CA SER A 69 -3.25 9.03 -6.18
C SER A 69 -3.65 7.80 -7.01
N PRO A 70 -3.56 6.58 -6.46
CA PRO A 70 -4.11 5.40 -7.11
C PRO A 70 -5.66 5.50 -7.19
N PRO A 71 -6.31 4.68 -8.04
CA PRO A 71 -7.77 4.66 -8.16
C PRO A 71 -8.46 4.43 -6.82
N ASN A 72 -7.93 3.53 -6.00
CA ASN A 72 -8.41 3.26 -4.65
C ASN A 72 -7.23 3.11 -3.68
N LEU A 73 -7.35 3.69 -2.49
CA LEU A 73 -6.50 3.41 -1.35
C LEU A 73 -6.95 2.11 -0.71
N HIS A 74 -6.05 1.14 -0.65
CA HIS A 74 -6.30 -0.18 -0.09
C HIS A 74 -5.00 -0.87 0.33
N ILE A 75 -5.15 -1.89 1.16
CA ILE A 75 -4.10 -2.84 1.52
C ILE A 75 -4.50 -4.18 0.93
N THR A 76 -3.71 -4.68 -0.02
CA THR A 76 -3.92 -6.00 -0.59
C THR A 76 -3.59 -7.06 0.45
N THR A 77 -4.58 -7.90 0.76
CA THR A 77 -4.44 -9.01 1.70
C THR A 77 -4.07 -10.30 1.00
N PHE A 78 -4.59 -10.51 -0.22
CA PHE A 78 -4.31 -11.70 -1.03
C PHE A 78 -4.54 -11.42 -2.52
N TYR A 79 -3.58 -11.76 -3.37
CA TYR A 79 -3.70 -11.62 -4.83
C TYR A 79 -4.14 -12.95 -5.46
N ILE A 80 -5.24 -12.92 -6.21
CA ILE A 80 -5.81 -14.12 -6.85
C ILE A 80 -5.30 -14.25 -8.29
N GLY A 81 -5.30 -13.15 -9.06
CA GLY A 81 -4.90 -13.19 -10.47
C GLY A 81 -5.71 -14.21 -11.27
N ASP A 82 -5.02 -15.05 -12.04
CA ASP A 82 -5.63 -16.13 -12.82
C ASP A 82 -5.63 -17.50 -12.10
N ASN A 83 -5.28 -17.52 -10.81
CA ASN A 83 -5.17 -18.76 -10.04
C ASN A 83 -6.55 -19.33 -9.69
N LYS A 84 -6.96 -20.38 -10.41
CA LYS A 84 -8.24 -21.07 -10.20
C LYS A 84 -8.37 -21.74 -8.83
N ASP A 85 -7.25 -22.08 -8.19
CA ASP A 85 -7.23 -22.73 -6.89
C ASP A 85 -7.14 -21.72 -5.73
N ALA A 86 -7.13 -20.42 -6.02
CA ALA A 86 -7.01 -19.38 -5.00
C ALA A 86 -8.15 -19.41 -3.97
N GLU A 87 -9.36 -19.83 -4.38
CA GLU A 87 -10.50 -20.03 -3.48
C GLU A 87 -10.27 -21.14 -2.43
N GLN A 88 -9.33 -22.05 -2.70
CA GLN A 88 -8.97 -23.11 -1.76
C GLN A 88 -7.99 -22.65 -0.69
N SER A 89 -7.35 -21.49 -0.89
CA SER A 89 -6.38 -20.93 0.06
C SER A 89 -7.02 -20.57 1.40
N VAL A 90 -6.22 -20.61 2.46
CA VAL A 90 -6.63 -20.14 3.78
C VAL A 90 -6.97 -18.65 3.79
N TYR A 91 -6.31 -17.86 2.93
CA TYR A 91 -6.55 -16.43 2.81
C TYR A 91 -7.95 -16.13 2.29
N TYR A 92 -8.37 -16.82 1.23
CA TYR A 92 -9.71 -16.65 0.65
C TYR A 92 -10.80 -17.18 1.57
N LYS A 93 -10.64 -18.41 2.09
CA LYS A 93 -11.65 -19.07 2.94
C LYS A 93 -11.94 -18.31 4.23
N ASN A 94 -10.94 -17.62 4.79
CA ASN A 94 -11.07 -16.87 6.04
C ASN A 94 -11.26 -15.36 5.79
N PHE A 95 -11.43 -14.92 4.55
CA PHE A 95 -11.71 -13.52 4.25
C PHE A 95 -13.19 -13.22 4.47
N THR A 96 -13.48 -12.33 5.42
CA THR A 96 -14.84 -11.83 5.66
C THR A 96 -15.01 -10.51 4.96
N VAL A 97 -15.96 -10.38 4.03
CA VAL A 97 -16.28 -9.15 3.29
C VAL A 97 -17.12 -8.19 4.15
N ASN A 98 -16.98 -6.88 3.93
CA ASN A 98 -17.67 -5.80 4.64
C ASN A 98 -17.42 -5.80 6.15
N LEU A 99 -16.23 -6.22 6.57
CA LEU A 99 -15.78 -6.13 7.94
C LEU A 99 -15.11 -4.76 8.14
N PRO A 100 -15.72 -3.85 8.94
CA PRO A 100 -15.11 -2.56 9.24
C PRO A 100 -13.85 -2.76 10.10
N GLN A 101 -12.80 -2.02 9.80
CA GLN A 101 -11.56 -2.04 10.56
C GLN A 101 -10.72 -0.77 10.33
N GLU A 102 -9.94 -0.41 11.34
CA GLU A 102 -8.96 0.66 11.23
C GLU A 102 -7.75 0.22 10.40
N MET A 103 -7.37 1.01 9.40
CA MET A 103 -6.14 0.81 8.62
C MET A 103 -4.97 1.49 9.33
N LYS A 104 -4.25 0.74 10.17
CA LYS A 104 -3.09 1.22 10.93
C LYS A 104 -1.83 1.28 10.07
N ILE A 105 -1.28 2.48 9.94
CA ILE A 105 -0.07 2.79 9.17
C ILE A 105 1.03 3.18 10.15
N TYR A 106 2.21 2.60 9.99
CA TYR A 106 3.33 2.79 10.91
C TYR A 106 4.46 3.63 10.34
N ALA A 107 4.62 3.61 9.03
CA ALA A 107 5.64 4.38 8.35
C ALA A 107 5.21 4.74 6.93
N VAL A 108 5.82 5.80 6.41
CA VAL A 108 5.75 6.18 5.00
C VAL A 108 7.09 5.84 4.36
N ALA A 109 7.09 4.93 3.39
CA ALA A 109 8.22 4.64 2.53
C ALA A 109 8.12 5.48 1.25
N LEU A 110 9.18 6.23 0.96
CA LEU A 110 9.23 7.18 -0.15
C LEU A 110 10.36 6.80 -1.10
N LEU A 111 9.98 6.58 -2.37
CA LEU A 111 10.92 6.46 -3.48
C LEU A 111 10.70 7.66 -4.42
N PRO A 112 11.58 8.68 -4.39
CA PRO A 112 11.44 9.90 -5.17
C PRO A 112 11.19 9.62 -6.66
N LYS A 113 10.29 10.42 -7.26
CA LYS A 113 9.81 10.32 -8.66
C LYS A 113 9.07 9.03 -9.04
N ARG A 114 9.04 8.04 -8.15
CA ARG A 114 8.62 6.66 -8.46
C ARG A 114 7.33 6.28 -7.76
N VAL A 115 7.37 5.91 -6.48
CA VAL A 115 6.19 5.46 -5.74
C VAL A 115 6.35 5.78 -4.26
N ILE A 116 5.23 6.06 -3.61
CA ILE A 116 5.14 6.25 -2.16
C ILE A 116 4.12 5.24 -1.63
N ALA A 117 4.51 4.52 -0.59
CA ALA A 117 3.69 3.50 0.04
C ALA A 117 3.79 3.59 1.55
N CYS A 118 2.71 3.24 2.23
CA CYS A 118 2.60 3.22 3.67
C CYS A 118 2.78 1.79 4.18
N VAL A 119 3.66 1.60 5.16
CA VAL A 119 3.95 0.31 5.78
C VAL A 119 2.90 0.03 6.84
N VAL A 120 2.32 -1.18 6.80
CA VAL A 120 1.35 -1.66 7.78
C VAL A 120 1.84 -2.96 8.42
N LYS A 121 1.21 -3.35 9.54
CA LYS A 121 1.56 -4.58 10.25
C LYS A 121 0.51 -5.65 10.01
N ARG A 122 0.90 -6.86 9.60
CA ARG A 122 -0.06 -7.95 9.31
C ARG A 122 -0.98 -8.26 10.49
N GLN A 123 -0.43 -8.29 11.69
CA GLN A 123 -1.14 -8.77 12.88
C GLN A 123 -2.23 -7.81 13.39
N ASP A 124 -2.32 -6.61 12.84
CA ASP A 124 -3.34 -5.64 13.25
C ASP A 124 -4.67 -5.80 12.50
N TYR A 125 -4.73 -6.66 11.50
CA TYR A 125 -5.89 -6.85 10.64
C TYR A 125 -6.65 -8.13 11.03
N ALA A 126 -7.98 -8.04 11.01
CA ALA A 126 -8.85 -9.16 11.39
C ALA A 126 -8.93 -10.26 10.31
N VAL A 127 -8.45 -9.98 9.09
CA VAL A 127 -8.35 -10.94 7.99
C VAL A 127 -6.89 -11.33 7.75
N PRO A 128 -6.63 -12.58 7.32
CA PRO A 128 -5.26 -13.01 7.05
C PRO A 128 -4.67 -12.26 5.86
N ILE A 129 -3.40 -11.90 5.97
CA ILE A 129 -2.63 -11.18 4.94
C ILE A 129 -1.47 -12.05 4.47
N GLU A 130 -1.46 -12.38 3.18
CA GLU A 130 -0.42 -13.18 2.53
C GLU A 130 0.87 -12.39 2.31
N ASN A 131 0.76 -11.12 1.89
CA ASN A 131 1.88 -10.35 1.40
C ASN A 131 3.04 -10.25 2.43
N LYS A 132 4.26 -10.65 2.02
CA LYS A 132 5.61 -10.28 2.55
C LYS A 132 5.63 -9.09 3.53
N PHE A 133 5.31 -7.96 2.93
CA PHE A 133 5.48 -6.64 3.49
C PHE A 133 4.20 -5.90 3.16
N PRO A 134 3.13 -6.10 3.93
CA PRO A 134 1.87 -5.47 3.60
C PRO A 134 2.03 -3.95 3.66
N HIS A 135 1.39 -3.30 2.69
CA HIS A 135 1.49 -1.87 2.52
C HIS A 135 0.25 -1.36 1.79
N MET A 136 0.05 -0.05 1.89
CA MET A 136 -0.90 0.70 1.09
C MET A 136 -0.14 1.62 0.15
N THR A 137 -0.33 1.48 -1.16
CA THR A 137 0.19 2.48 -2.11
C THR A 137 -0.60 3.77 -1.97
N THR A 138 0.07 4.91 -1.82
CA THR A 138 -0.60 6.21 -1.60
C THR A 138 -0.42 7.18 -2.75
N LEU A 139 0.78 7.28 -3.33
CA LEU A 139 1.06 8.16 -4.45
C LEU A 139 1.96 7.48 -5.49
N LEU A 140 1.65 7.72 -6.75
CA LEU A 140 2.31 7.16 -7.92
C LEU A 140 3.01 8.28 -8.69
N GLY A 141 4.30 8.12 -8.96
CA GLY A 141 5.06 8.84 -9.96
C GLY A 141 5.15 7.99 -11.24
N ASN A 142 6.38 7.68 -11.68
CA ASN A 142 6.60 6.84 -12.86
C ASN A 142 6.49 5.33 -12.61
N TRP A 143 6.44 4.87 -11.35
CA TRP A 143 6.17 3.48 -11.00
C TRP A 143 4.67 3.24 -10.78
N THR A 144 4.22 2.02 -11.02
CA THR A 144 2.83 1.58 -10.85
C THR A 144 2.55 1.13 -9.41
N ALA A 145 1.27 0.91 -9.07
CA ALA A 145 0.91 0.38 -7.75
C ALA A 145 1.51 -1.01 -7.51
N VAL A 146 1.57 -1.87 -8.53
CA VAL A 146 2.18 -3.20 -8.40
C VAL A 146 3.67 -3.09 -8.05
N ASP A 147 4.36 -2.09 -8.60
CA ASP A 147 5.79 -1.84 -8.36
C ASP A 147 6.11 -1.41 -6.92
N SER A 148 5.12 -1.04 -6.12
CA SER A 148 5.33 -0.78 -4.69
C SER A 148 5.76 -2.03 -3.91
N ASN A 149 5.43 -3.24 -4.39
CA ASN A 149 5.99 -4.48 -3.86
C ASN A 149 7.51 -4.55 -4.06
N VAL A 150 8.03 -4.04 -5.19
CA VAL A 150 9.48 -3.94 -5.44
C VAL A 150 10.11 -2.98 -4.44
N LEU A 151 9.49 -1.82 -4.17
CA LEU A 151 9.97 -0.90 -3.14
C LEU A 151 10.05 -1.59 -1.77
N MET A 152 8.98 -2.26 -1.33
CA MET A 152 8.96 -2.93 -0.03
C MET A 152 10.02 -4.04 0.06
N ALA A 153 10.11 -4.92 -0.94
CA ALA A 153 11.08 -6.00 -0.96
C ALA A 153 12.52 -5.46 -0.98
N SER A 154 12.80 -4.46 -1.82
CA SER A 154 14.13 -3.85 -1.88
C SER A 154 14.55 -3.14 -0.59
N LEU A 155 13.60 -2.73 0.27
CA LEU A 155 13.88 -2.14 1.58
C LEU A 155 14.02 -3.19 2.68
N PHE A 156 13.10 -4.16 2.75
CA PHE A 156 12.85 -4.96 3.94
C PHE A 156 13.04 -6.48 3.75
N ASP A 157 13.23 -6.97 2.52
CA ASP A 157 13.49 -8.40 2.30
C ASP A 157 14.85 -8.83 2.86
N ASP A 158 15.18 -10.11 2.81
CA ASP A 158 16.33 -10.67 3.54
C ASP A 158 17.68 -10.02 3.16
N TYR A 159 17.75 -9.37 1.99
CA TYR A 159 18.90 -8.61 1.50
C TYR A 159 18.68 -7.08 1.47
N GLY A 160 17.52 -6.62 1.96
CA GLY A 160 17.16 -5.22 2.03
C GLY A 160 17.94 -4.49 3.13
N PRO A 161 18.42 -3.25 2.87
CA PRO A 161 19.26 -2.51 3.80
C PRO A 161 18.53 -2.12 5.11
N LEU A 162 17.20 -2.23 5.14
CA LEU A 162 16.37 -1.90 6.30
C LEU A 162 15.63 -3.14 6.87
N ASN A 163 16.04 -4.35 6.48
CA ASN A 163 15.43 -5.59 6.99
C ASN A 163 15.41 -5.64 8.53
N ASN A 164 16.55 -5.33 9.15
CA ASN A 164 16.75 -5.37 10.60
C ASN A 164 15.91 -4.35 11.39
N ILE A 165 15.33 -3.34 10.73
CA ILE A 165 14.48 -2.34 11.40
C ILE A 165 12.99 -2.54 11.12
N TYR A 166 12.60 -3.47 10.24
CA TYR A 166 11.20 -3.63 9.81
C TYR A 166 10.25 -3.83 11.00
N ASP A 167 10.55 -4.79 11.89
CA ASP A 167 9.70 -5.05 13.05
C ASP A 167 9.68 -3.87 14.04
N SER A 168 10.80 -3.15 14.16
CA SER A 168 10.90 -1.96 15.02
C SER A 168 10.03 -0.78 14.53
N LEU A 169 9.59 -0.80 13.26
CA LEU A 169 8.63 0.19 12.77
C LEU A 169 7.29 0.10 13.51
N PHE A 170 6.95 -1.07 14.05
CA PHE A 170 5.66 -1.35 14.70
C PHE A 170 5.62 -1.05 16.20
N GLU A 171 6.78 -0.79 16.81
CA GLU A 171 6.87 -0.46 18.23
C GLU A 171 6.35 0.96 18.51
N GLN A 172 5.81 1.21 19.70
CA GLN A 172 5.50 2.58 20.11
C GLN A 172 6.82 3.34 20.34
N SER A 173 7.19 4.21 19.42
CA SER A 173 8.37 5.07 19.56
C SER A 173 8.15 6.42 18.90
N GLU A 174 9.05 7.35 19.20
CA GLU A 174 9.17 8.63 18.52
C GLU A 174 9.31 8.46 17.00
N ILE A 175 9.03 9.55 16.28
CA ILE A 175 9.29 9.69 14.84
C ILE A 175 10.75 9.35 14.57
N LYS A 176 10.99 8.42 13.64
CA LYS A 176 12.33 8.02 13.18
C LYS A 176 12.41 8.14 11.67
N VAL A 177 13.60 8.49 11.19
CA VAL A 177 13.89 8.66 9.76
C VAL A 177 15.02 7.72 9.38
N TYR A 178 14.79 6.95 8.33
CA TYR A 178 15.79 6.08 7.71
C TYR A 178 15.99 6.52 6.26
N SER A 179 17.24 6.49 5.79
CA SER A 179 17.61 6.78 4.41
C SER A 179 18.59 5.71 3.94
N THR A 180 18.44 5.26 2.71
CA THR A 180 19.29 4.23 2.11
C THR A 180 19.30 4.35 0.60
N LEU A 181 20.13 3.53 -0.05
CA LEU A 181 20.08 3.28 -1.49
C LEU A 181 19.49 1.89 -1.74
N ILE A 182 18.62 1.77 -2.73
CA ILE A 182 18.05 0.49 -3.18
C ILE A 182 18.22 0.29 -4.68
N ASN A 183 18.08 -0.95 -5.12
CA ASN A 183 17.97 -1.31 -6.53
C ASN A 183 16.53 -1.74 -6.83
N GLY A 184 16.04 -1.49 -8.04
CA GLY A 184 14.69 -1.90 -8.43
C GLY A 184 14.39 -1.60 -9.89
N LYS A 185 13.67 -2.50 -10.56
CA LYS A 185 13.27 -2.39 -11.97
C LYS A 185 14.41 -2.05 -12.95
N GLY A 186 15.60 -2.61 -12.71
CA GLY A 186 16.79 -2.36 -13.54
C GLY A 186 17.53 -1.05 -13.23
N GLU A 187 16.98 -0.20 -12.37
CA GLU A 187 17.66 0.99 -11.85
C GLU A 187 18.50 0.63 -10.61
N LYS A 188 19.63 1.32 -10.44
CA LYS A 188 20.57 1.09 -9.34
C LYS A 188 20.73 2.34 -8.48
N ASN A 189 21.06 2.14 -7.21
CA ASN A 189 21.40 3.22 -6.25
C ASN A 189 20.31 4.30 -6.15
N LEU A 190 19.05 3.88 -6.11
CA LEU A 190 17.93 4.78 -5.93
C LEU A 190 17.85 5.24 -4.47
N PRO A 191 17.82 6.55 -4.18
CA PRO A 191 17.63 7.04 -2.82
C PRO A 191 16.22 6.69 -2.35
N ALA A 192 16.13 6.04 -1.19
CA ALA A 192 14.87 5.65 -0.58
C ALA A 192 14.84 6.10 0.88
N TYR A 193 13.66 6.48 1.32
CA TYR A 193 13.43 7.00 2.67
C TYR A 193 12.30 6.24 3.35
N VAL A 194 12.41 6.06 4.66
CA VAL A 194 11.31 5.56 5.50
C VAL A 194 11.15 6.50 6.67
N VAL A 195 9.97 7.09 6.82
CA VAL A 195 9.61 7.94 7.95
C VAL A 195 8.62 7.18 8.81
N LYS A 196 9.04 6.77 10.00
CA LYS A 196 8.15 6.19 11.01
C LYS A 196 7.22 7.27 11.52
N MET A 197 5.93 7.11 11.23
CA MET A 197 4.89 8.09 11.51
C MET A 197 3.56 7.34 11.60
N PRO A 198 3.09 7.03 12.83
CA PRO A 198 1.81 6.37 13.03
C PRO A 198 0.65 7.22 12.50
N ILE A 199 -0.19 6.63 11.66
CA ILE A 199 -1.38 7.23 11.05
C ILE A 199 -2.48 6.16 11.05
N SER A 200 -3.73 6.55 11.16
CA SER A 200 -4.85 5.68 10.86
C SER A 200 -5.91 6.36 10.02
N ILE A 201 -6.65 5.53 9.28
CA ILE A 201 -7.87 5.86 8.54
C ILE A 201 -8.84 4.69 8.68
N ASP A 202 -10.13 4.95 8.49
CA ASP A 202 -11.15 3.90 8.50
C ASP A 202 -11.19 3.16 7.17
N GLY A 203 -11.50 1.86 7.25
CA GLY A 203 -11.67 1.03 6.07
C GLY A 203 -12.50 -0.22 6.33
N GLN A 204 -12.66 -1.00 5.26
CA GLN A 204 -13.45 -2.21 5.27
C GLN A 204 -12.91 -3.24 4.28
N THR A 205 -13.10 -4.51 4.59
CA THR A 205 -12.71 -5.60 3.67
C THR A 205 -13.63 -5.64 2.46
N GLN A 206 -13.06 -5.67 1.25
CA GLN A 206 -13.82 -5.88 0.02
C GLN A 206 -13.04 -6.71 -1.00
N TYR A 207 -13.75 -7.16 -2.01
CA TYR A 207 -13.18 -7.75 -3.21
C TYR A 207 -12.71 -6.67 -4.18
N GLY A 208 -11.51 -6.83 -4.72
CA GLY A 208 -10.98 -6.02 -5.80
C GLY A 208 -11.27 -6.67 -7.16
N PHE A 209 -11.91 -5.92 -8.05
CA PHE A 209 -12.16 -6.31 -9.43
C PHE A 209 -11.36 -5.41 -10.39
N GLN A 210 -11.14 -5.87 -11.64
CA GLN A 210 -10.55 -5.05 -12.71
C GLN A 210 -11.56 -4.06 -13.28
#